data_AF-A0A6I4MP23-F1
#
_entry.id   AF-A0A6I4MP23-F1
#
_cell.length_a   1.000
_cell.length_b   1.000
_cell.length_c   1.000
_cell.angle_alpha   90.00
_cell.angle_beta   90.00
_cell.angle_gamma   90.00
#
_symmetry.space_group_name_H-M   'P 1'
#
loop_
_entity.id
_entity.type
_entity.pdbx_description
1 polymer ?
#
loop_
_entity_poly.entity_id
_entity_poly.type
_entity_poly.pdbx_seq_one_letter_code
_entity_poly.pdbx_strand_id
1 'polypeptide(L)'
;MPVPETLYATYAVALTAPIPDPGELAHDEIAARTRPPLRDLVLGMLGSPMVTLDQRPATEFPPLPADLLAAYGASPAALAALDTAPHILAVRAAYRPGHPPAHEWAARAIAGAVAAARTAPVIDVFTPRILAHDDLTRSLPGPDGAVRLTDWMLLPHTSGPHGFWFTTKGLARFGLPELQTENVPPALVVPWGRLLNGLARRVLDLWQDRLPAGEQPLVVDLPETVSVGLADVAAAQGTDEPPDREVTVRLRLDTPGEPGTSGARDETGAPEEPVLTVLPAEDGPDRLESLCAALFGAQDGRR
;
A
#
# COMPACT_ATOMS: atom_id res chain seq x y z
N MET A 1 -15.79 -11.20 3.85
CA MET A 1 -14.43 -11.10 3.27
C MET A 1 -13.54 -12.19 3.86
N PRO A 2 -12.92 -13.08 3.07
CA PRO A 2 -11.98 -14.07 3.59
C PRO A 2 -10.75 -13.38 4.19
N VAL A 3 -10.25 -13.88 5.32
CA VAL A 3 -9.03 -13.39 5.96
C VAL A 3 -7.85 -14.26 5.53
N PRO A 4 -6.78 -13.70 4.96
CA PRO A 4 -5.59 -14.48 4.63
C PRO A 4 -4.96 -15.10 5.87
N GLU A 5 -4.49 -16.35 5.79
CA GLU A 5 -3.79 -16.98 6.92
C GLU A 5 -2.43 -16.30 7.18
N THR A 6 -1.76 -15.86 6.11
CA THR A 6 -0.44 -15.23 6.15
C THR A 6 -0.36 -14.14 5.09
N LEU A 7 0.19 -13.00 5.48
CA LEU A 7 0.57 -11.90 4.61
C LEU A 7 2.08 -11.85 4.48
N TYR A 8 2.55 -11.38 3.33
CA TYR A 8 3.96 -11.31 3.00
C TYR A 8 4.35 -9.89 2.62
N ALA A 9 5.48 -9.43 3.14
CA ALA A 9 6.13 -8.20 2.74
C ALA A 9 7.46 -8.56 2.08
N THR A 10 7.80 -7.90 0.96
CA THR A 10 9.10 -8.05 0.30
C THR A 10 9.63 -6.68 -0.10
N TYR A 11 10.87 -6.42 0.27
CA TYR A 11 11.63 -5.24 -0.14
C TYR A 11 12.99 -5.71 -0.67
N ALA A 12 13.49 -5.04 -1.70
CA ALA A 12 14.84 -5.29 -2.21
C ALA A 12 15.75 -4.10 -1.87
N VAL A 13 16.98 -4.38 -1.47
CA VAL A 13 18.04 -3.37 -1.30
C VAL A 13 19.11 -3.65 -2.33
N ALA A 14 19.37 -2.66 -3.20
CA ALA A 14 20.38 -2.79 -4.25
C ALA A 14 21.76 -2.35 -3.75
N LEU A 15 22.69 -3.30 -3.69
CA LEU A 15 23.95 -3.17 -2.97
C LEU A 15 25.13 -3.14 -3.93
N THR A 16 26.06 -2.22 -3.67
CA THR A 16 27.34 -2.11 -4.40
C THR A 16 28.36 -3.18 -4.00
N ALA A 17 28.21 -3.77 -2.83
CA ALA A 17 29.04 -4.85 -2.30
C ALA A 17 28.20 -5.75 -1.37
N PRO A 18 28.52 -7.04 -1.25
CA PRO A 18 27.82 -7.93 -0.33
C PRO A 18 28.08 -7.53 1.13
N ILE A 19 27.05 -7.65 1.97
CA ILE A 19 27.15 -7.48 3.41
C ILE A 19 27.55 -8.83 4.02
N PRO A 20 28.61 -8.89 4.86
CA PRO A 20 29.04 -10.15 5.48
C PRO A 20 27.95 -10.80 6.35
N ASP A 21 27.31 -10.01 7.22
CA ASP A 21 26.17 -10.43 8.03
C ASP A 21 25.05 -9.36 7.94
N PRO A 22 24.07 -9.55 7.04
CA PRO A 22 22.93 -8.64 6.93
C PRO A 22 22.07 -8.57 8.20
N GLY A 23 22.01 -9.65 8.98
CA GLY A 23 21.18 -9.76 10.18
C GLY A 23 21.76 -8.95 11.33
N GLU A 24 23.06 -9.11 11.60
CA GLU A 24 23.78 -8.32 12.60
C GLU A 24 23.73 -6.82 12.27
N LEU A 25 24.00 -6.45 11.01
CA LEU A 25 23.91 -5.06 10.56
C LEU A 25 22.50 -4.48 10.77
N ALA A 26 21.47 -5.20 10.35
CA ALA A 26 20.09 -4.75 10.52
C ALA A 26 19.73 -4.59 11.99
N HIS A 27 20.13 -5.55 12.84
CA HIS A 27 19.89 -5.51 14.27
C HIS A 27 20.50 -4.25 14.90
N ASP A 28 21.78 -3.98 14.65
CA ASP A 28 22.50 -2.86 15.23
C ASP A 28 21.93 -1.51 14.79
N GLU A 29 21.64 -1.36 13.49
CA GLU A 29 21.07 -0.13 12.95
C GLU A 29 19.65 0.13 13.49
N ILE A 30 18.81 -0.90 13.62
CA ILE A 30 17.49 -0.79 14.23
C ILE A 30 17.60 -0.44 15.72
N ALA A 31 18.49 -1.11 16.46
CA ALA A 31 18.67 -0.86 17.88
C ALA A 31 19.12 0.58 18.16
N ALA A 32 19.99 1.12 17.30
CA ALA A 32 20.55 2.45 17.43
C ALA A 32 19.61 3.58 16.98
N ARG A 33 18.82 3.39 15.92
CA ARG A 33 18.12 4.49 15.22
C ARG A 33 16.61 4.45 15.31
N THR A 34 16.02 3.30 15.59
CA THR A 34 14.57 3.15 15.65
C THR A 34 14.08 3.37 17.09
N ARG A 35 13.00 4.13 17.26
CA ARG A 35 12.40 4.36 18.57
C ARG A 35 11.35 3.28 18.90
N PRO A 36 11.14 2.94 20.18
CA PRO A 36 9.97 2.18 20.60
C PRO A 36 8.66 2.90 20.23
N PRO A 37 7.55 2.16 19.99
CA PRO A 37 7.44 0.70 20.09
C PRO A 37 7.92 -0.05 18.84
N LEU A 38 8.14 0.64 17.71
CA LEU A 38 8.55 0.02 16.45
C LEU A 38 9.84 -0.79 16.59
N ARG A 39 10.85 -0.24 17.29
CA ARG A 39 12.12 -0.94 17.51
C ARG A 39 11.92 -2.34 18.07
N ASP A 40 11.13 -2.47 19.12
CA ASP A 40 10.99 -3.71 19.87
C ASP A 40 10.23 -4.75 19.03
N LEU A 41 9.23 -4.31 18.25
CA LEU A 41 8.55 -5.15 17.25
C LEU A 41 9.53 -5.66 16.18
N VAL A 42 10.32 -4.76 15.58
CA VAL A 42 11.22 -5.10 14.48
C VAL A 42 12.31 -6.07 14.96
N LEU A 43 12.92 -5.81 16.12
CA LEU A 43 13.94 -6.70 16.70
C LEU A 43 13.36 -8.07 17.07
N GLY A 44 12.14 -8.10 17.61
CA GLY A 44 11.43 -9.35 17.90
C GLY A 44 11.17 -10.18 16.63
N MET A 45 10.77 -9.53 15.55
CA MET A 45 10.56 -10.20 14.26
C MET A 45 11.87 -10.66 13.62
N LEU A 46 12.91 -9.82 13.63
CA LEU A 46 14.23 -10.13 13.07
C LEU A 46 14.88 -11.33 13.78
N GLY A 47 14.66 -11.48 15.09
CA GLY A 47 15.12 -12.63 15.89
C GLY A 47 14.27 -13.90 15.73
N SER A 48 13.29 -13.91 14.82
CA SER A 48 12.35 -15.01 14.61
C SER A 48 12.44 -15.57 13.18
N PRO A 49 11.91 -16.79 12.90
CA PRO A 49 11.87 -17.33 11.54
C PRO A 49 10.89 -16.61 10.62
N MET A 50 10.17 -15.59 11.10
CA MET A 50 9.21 -14.81 10.30
C MET A 50 9.87 -13.82 9.35
N VAL A 51 11.16 -13.52 9.56
CA VAL A 51 11.97 -12.65 8.70
C VAL A 51 13.06 -13.47 8.02
N THR A 52 13.28 -13.21 6.74
CA THR A 52 14.41 -13.76 5.99
C THR A 52 15.15 -12.66 5.25
N LEU A 53 16.48 -12.78 5.26
CA LEU A 53 17.42 -11.87 4.60
C LEU A 53 18.20 -12.68 3.56
N ASP A 54 17.75 -12.63 2.31
CA ASP A 54 18.36 -13.38 1.20
C ASP A 54 19.23 -12.42 0.36
N GLN A 55 20.55 -12.54 0.49
CA GLN A 55 21.52 -11.74 -0.26
C GLN A 55 22.24 -12.60 -1.29
N ARG A 56 22.14 -12.24 -2.56
CA ARG A 56 22.79 -12.94 -3.68
C ARG A 56 23.20 -11.95 -4.78
N PRO A 57 24.06 -12.36 -5.74
CA PRO A 57 24.33 -11.57 -6.94
C PRO A 57 23.02 -11.18 -7.64
N ALA A 58 22.96 -9.97 -8.20
CA ALA A 58 21.74 -9.44 -8.83
C ALA A 58 21.24 -10.33 -9.98
N THR A 59 22.16 -11.00 -10.69
CA THR A 59 21.85 -11.94 -11.78
C THR A 59 21.12 -13.21 -11.33
N GLU A 60 21.08 -13.49 -10.03
CA GLU A 60 20.37 -14.64 -9.46
C GLU A 60 18.96 -14.30 -8.96
N PHE A 61 18.53 -13.05 -9.12
CA PHE A 61 17.16 -12.61 -8.90
C PHE A 61 16.45 -12.38 -10.24
N PRO A 62 15.11 -12.50 -10.28
CA PRO A 62 14.33 -11.98 -11.39
C PRO A 62 14.68 -10.50 -11.63
N PRO A 63 14.74 -10.06 -12.90
CA PRO A 63 15.03 -8.67 -13.19
C PRO A 63 13.98 -7.76 -12.54
N LEU A 64 14.43 -6.69 -11.89
CA LEU A 64 13.53 -5.69 -11.33
C LEU A 64 12.87 -4.91 -12.47
N PRO A 65 11.57 -4.56 -12.35
CA PRO A 65 10.80 -4.02 -13.48
C PRO A 65 11.11 -2.54 -13.71
N ALA A 66 12.25 -2.22 -14.32
CA ALA A 66 12.75 -0.86 -14.51
C ALA A 66 11.75 0.07 -15.21
N ASP A 67 11.08 -0.40 -16.26
CA ASP A 67 10.06 0.38 -16.99
C ASP A 67 8.87 0.74 -16.09
N LEU A 68 8.47 -0.19 -15.23
CA LEU A 68 7.39 0.04 -14.27
C LEU A 68 7.83 1.03 -13.19
N LEU A 69 9.04 0.86 -12.66
CA LEU A 69 9.62 1.80 -11.69
C LEU A 69 9.69 3.22 -12.30
N ALA A 70 10.10 3.35 -13.56
CA ALA A 70 10.13 4.62 -14.28
C ALA A 70 8.74 5.23 -14.44
N ALA A 71 7.74 4.42 -14.82
CA ALA A 71 6.34 4.86 -14.95
C ALA A 71 5.76 5.38 -13.62
N TYR A 72 6.24 4.88 -12.49
CA TYR A 72 5.86 5.32 -11.14
C TYR A 72 6.85 6.33 -10.52
N GLY A 73 7.66 7.00 -11.34
CA GLY A 73 8.42 8.19 -10.94
C GLY A 73 9.84 7.94 -10.46
N ALA A 74 10.40 6.75 -10.65
CA ALA A 74 11.82 6.53 -10.40
C ALA A 74 12.68 7.43 -11.29
N SER A 75 13.63 8.15 -10.68
CA SER A 75 14.54 9.02 -11.44
C SER A 75 15.51 8.20 -12.29
N PRO A 76 15.99 8.73 -13.44
CA PRO A 76 17.01 8.05 -14.25
C PRO A 76 18.27 7.67 -13.45
N ALA A 77 18.68 8.52 -12.50
CA ALA A 77 19.83 8.23 -11.63
C ALA A 77 19.57 7.05 -10.69
N ALA A 78 18.35 6.94 -10.13
CA ALA A 78 17.98 5.82 -9.28
C ALA A 78 17.88 4.50 -10.08
N LEU A 79 17.37 4.56 -11.30
CA LEU A 79 17.33 3.41 -12.21
C LEU A 79 18.73 2.96 -12.63
N ALA A 80 19.64 3.89 -12.92
CA ALA A 80 21.04 3.56 -13.22
C ALA A 80 21.78 2.95 -12.01
N ALA A 81 21.52 3.47 -10.80
CA ALA A 81 22.07 2.89 -9.57
C ALA A 81 21.55 1.46 -9.34
N LEU A 82 20.30 1.19 -9.70
CA LEU A 82 19.71 -0.14 -9.63
C LEU A 82 20.34 -1.11 -10.63
N ASP A 83 20.47 -0.69 -11.89
CA ASP A 83 21.04 -1.49 -12.99
C ASP A 83 22.51 -1.88 -12.74
N THR A 84 23.26 -0.99 -12.07
CA THR A 84 24.68 -1.21 -11.77
C THR A 84 24.93 -1.94 -10.46
N ALA A 85 23.91 -2.27 -9.68
CA ALA A 85 24.06 -2.95 -8.40
C ALA A 85 24.43 -4.44 -8.60
N PRO A 86 25.65 -4.88 -8.20
CA PRO A 86 26.06 -6.28 -8.37
C PRO A 86 25.34 -7.26 -7.44
N HIS A 87 24.73 -6.79 -6.35
CA HIS A 87 24.08 -7.64 -5.36
C HIS A 87 22.71 -7.07 -4.98
N ILE A 88 21.79 -7.97 -4.66
CA ILE A 88 20.49 -7.63 -4.08
C ILE A 88 20.36 -8.34 -2.74
N LEU A 89 19.89 -7.60 -1.73
CA LEU A 89 19.35 -8.17 -0.50
C LEU A 89 17.84 -8.11 -0.56
N ALA A 90 17.17 -9.27 -0.61
CA ALA A 90 15.73 -9.39 -0.43
C ALA A 90 15.41 -9.52 1.06
N VAL A 91 14.70 -8.53 1.59
CA VAL A 91 14.16 -8.52 2.95
C VAL A 91 12.71 -8.97 2.87
N ARG A 92 12.41 -10.12 3.48
CA ARG A 92 11.06 -10.69 3.47
C ARG A 92 10.57 -10.88 4.88
N ALA A 93 9.30 -10.58 5.12
CA ALA A 93 8.63 -10.92 6.35
C ALA A 93 7.28 -11.57 6.06
N ALA A 94 6.90 -12.55 6.88
CA ALA A 94 5.62 -13.22 6.82
C ALA A 94 4.94 -13.12 8.19
N TYR A 95 3.67 -12.73 8.23
CA TYR A 95 2.92 -12.72 9.49
C TYR A 95 1.42 -12.80 9.23
N ARG A 96 0.64 -13.14 10.25
CA ARG A 96 -0.82 -13.11 10.18
C ARG A 96 -1.33 -11.66 9.99
N PRO A 97 -2.49 -11.46 9.35
CA PRO A 97 -3.19 -10.17 9.38
C PRO A 97 -3.42 -9.68 10.82
N GLY A 98 -3.43 -8.36 10.99
CA GLY A 98 -3.75 -7.73 12.26
C GLY A 98 -3.18 -6.33 12.40
N HIS A 99 -3.43 -5.72 13.56
CA HIS A 99 -2.83 -4.46 13.96
C HIS A 99 -1.84 -4.68 15.13
N PRO A 100 -0.59 -4.22 15.01
CA PRO A 100 0.01 -3.60 13.83
C PRO A 100 0.26 -4.61 12.69
N PRO A 101 0.37 -4.16 11.42
CA PRO A 101 0.77 -5.00 10.29
C PRO A 101 2.28 -5.30 10.36
N ALA A 102 2.63 -6.22 11.26
CA ALA A 102 3.99 -6.44 11.71
C ALA A 102 4.96 -6.82 10.58
N HIS A 103 4.52 -7.64 9.61
CA HIS A 103 5.32 -8.03 8.44
C HIS A 103 5.75 -6.83 7.60
N GLU A 104 4.83 -5.93 7.27
CA GLU A 104 5.13 -4.73 6.48
C GLU A 104 6.05 -3.77 7.23
N TRP A 105 5.74 -3.51 8.50
CA TRP A 105 6.54 -2.60 9.31
C TRP A 105 7.95 -3.13 9.55
N ALA A 106 8.10 -4.42 9.86
CA ALA A 106 9.40 -5.04 10.06
C ALA A 106 10.22 -5.07 8.77
N ALA A 107 9.67 -5.58 7.66
CA ALA A 107 10.42 -5.70 6.43
C ALA A 107 10.87 -4.33 5.89
N ARG A 108 9.99 -3.31 5.91
CA ARG A 108 10.35 -1.96 5.45
C ARG A 108 11.38 -1.31 6.38
N ALA A 109 11.24 -1.45 7.70
CA ALA A 109 12.20 -0.89 8.65
C ALA A 109 13.59 -1.53 8.50
N ILE A 110 13.65 -2.86 8.37
CA ILE A 110 14.91 -3.60 8.17
C ILE A 110 15.57 -3.20 6.85
N ALA A 111 14.82 -3.18 5.75
CA ALA A 111 15.33 -2.74 4.46
C ALA A 111 15.85 -1.30 4.51
N GLY A 112 15.10 -0.40 5.16
CA GLY A 112 15.51 0.99 5.35
C GLY A 112 16.76 1.15 6.21
N ALA A 113 16.91 0.36 7.28
CA ALA A 113 18.08 0.37 8.14
C ALA A 113 19.35 -0.07 7.39
N VAL A 114 19.27 -1.21 6.67
CA VAL A 114 20.38 -1.70 5.84
C VAL A 114 20.73 -0.70 4.74
N ALA A 115 19.71 -0.15 4.06
CA ALA A 115 19.88 0.83 3.01
C ALA A 115 20.55 2.11 3.50
N ALA A 116 20.17 2.62 4.67
CA ALA A 116 20.80 3.78 5.27
C ALA A 116 22.28 3.52 5.58
N ALA A 117 22.61 2.36 6.16
CA ALA A 117 23.99 1.98 6.47
C ALA A 117 24.88 1.79 5.22
N ARG A 118 24.28 1.47 4.06
CA ARG A 118 24.99 1.20 2.81
C ARG A 118 24.81 2.28 1.74
N THR A 119 24.07 3.35 2.04
CA THR A 119 23.67 4.38 1.05
C THR A 119 23.10 3.72 -0.21
N ALA A 120 22.21 2.75 -0.01
CA ALA A 120 21.63 1.94 -1.06
C ALA A 120 20.14 2.29 -1.28
N PRO A 121 19.61 2.19 -2.50
CA PRO A 121 18.18 2.36 -2.74
C PRO A 121 17.39 1.14 -2.23
N VAL A 122 16.20 1.41 -1.68
CA VAL A 122 15.20 0.38 -1.36
C VAL A 122 14.15 0.36 -2.44
N ILE A 123 13.76 -0.84 -2.88
CA ILE A 123 12.71 -1.08 -3.84
C ILE A 123 11.57 -1.76 -3.11
N ASP A 124 10.40 -1.11 -3.10
CA ASP A 124 9.14 -1.77 -2.76
C ASP A 124 8.67 -2.50 -4.02
N VAL A 125 8.73 -3.84 -3.99
CA VAL A 125 8.35 -4.65 -5.16
C VAL A 125 6.83 -4.82 -5.27
N PHE A 126 6.09 -4.53 -4.20
CA PHE A 126 4.64 -4.60 -4.17
C PHE A 126 4.02 -3.36 -4.81
N THR A 127 4.41 -2.16 -4.33
CA THR A 127 4.16 -0.90 -5.02
C THR A 127 5.44 -0.48 -5.72
N PRO A 128 5.59 -0.71 -7.04
CA PRO A 128 6.84 -0.61 -7.78
C PRO A 128 7.43 0.80 -7.70
N ARG A 129 8.16 1.07 -6.62
CA ARG A 129 8.74 2.37 -6.28
C ARG A 129 10.13 2.15 -5.72
N ILE A 130 11.03 3.05 -6.07
CA ILE A 130 12.29 3.24 -5.36
C ILE A 130 12.02 4.21 -4.22
N LEU A 131 12.17 3.75 -2.98
CA LEU A 131 11.94 4.55 -1.79
C LEU A 131 13.23 5.25 -1.39
N ALA A 132 13.21 6.59 -1.38
CA ALA A 132 14.29 7.39 -0.83
C ALA A 132 14.32 7.29 0.70
N HIS A 133 15.44 7.68 1.31
CA HIS A 133 15.60 7.64 2.77
C HIS A 133 14.51 8.43 3.52
N ASP A 134 14.13 9.60 3.01
CA ASP A 134 13.09 10.43 3.61
C ASP A 134 11.70 9.78 3.50
N ASP A 135 11.39 9.13 2.37
CA ASP A 135 10.13 8.40 2.19
C ASP A 135 10.06 7.17 3.10
N LEU A 136 11.17 6.42 3.23
CA LEU A 136 11.25 5.30 4.17
C LEU A 136 10.97 5.77 5.59
N THR A 137 11.72 6.76 6.06
CA THR A 137 11.61 7.28 7.43
C THR A 137 10.21 7.82 7.73
N ARG A 138 9.64 8.58 6.79
CA ARG A 138 8.29 9.16 6.92
C ARG A 138 7.19 8.11 6.90
N SER A 139 7.37 7.03 6.14
CA SER A 139 6.33 6.01 5.97
C SER A 139 6.19 5.07 7.17
N LEU A 140 7.24 4.93 7.98
CA LEU A 140 7.23 4.10 9.19
C LEU A 140 6.30 4.71 10.26
N PRO A 141 5.71 3.86 11.12
CA PRO A 141 4.77 4.32 12.14
C PRO A 141 5.42 5.25 13.16
N GLY A 142 4.66 6.26 13.57
CA GLY A 142 4.98 7.09 14.74
C GLY A 142 4.88 6.32 16.06
N PRO A 143 5.23 6.95 17.20
CA PRO A 143 5.11 6.35 18.53
C PRO A 143 3.69 5.91 18.91
N ASP A 144 2.69 6.54 18.29
CA ASP A 144 1.25 6.25 18.40
C ASP A 144 0.76 5.19 17.40
N GLY A 145 1.65 4.66 16.55
CA GLY A 145 1.31 3.70 15.49
C GLY A 145 0.69 4.34 14.24
N ALA A 146 0.58 5.66 14.17
CA ALA A 146 0.00 6.35 13.02
C ALA A 146 0.90 6.24 11.79
N VAL A 147 0.30 6.00 10.63
CA VAL A 147 0.97 5.92 9.32
C VAL A 147 0.22 6.72 8.27
N ARG A 148 0.96 7.28 7.32
CA ARG A 148 0.43 7.88 6.09
C ARG A 148 0.10 6.76 5.12
N LEU A 149 -1.16 6.36 5.00
CA LEU A 149 -1.52 5.23 4.14
C LEU A 149 -1.11 5.46 2.66
N THR A 150 -1.09 6.70 2.19
CA THR A 150 -0.59 7.05 0.85
C THR A 150 0.89 6.74 0.62
N ASP A 151 1.69 6.56 1.68
CA ASP A 151 3.08 6.10 1.57
C ASP A 151 3.18 4.56 1.40
N TRP A 152 2.06 3.84 1.48
CA TRP A 152 1.98 2.38 1.37
C TRP A 152 1.13 1.90 0.19
N MET A 153 0.38 2.78 -0.47
CA MET A 153 -0.42 2.44 -1.64
C MET A 153 -0.06 3.32 -2.85
N LEU A 154 -0.43 2.84 -4.03
CA LEU A 154 -0.58 3.63 -5.25
C LEU A 154 -2.06 3.72 -5.61
N LEU A 155 -2.40 4.74 -6.38
CA LEU A 155 -3.72 4.90 -6.96
C LEU A 155 -3.61 5.16 -8.47
N PRO A 156 -3.16 4.16 -9.25
CA PRO A 156 -3.14 4.27 -10.70
C PRO A 156 -4.53 4.51 -11.27
N HIS A 157 -4.56 5.23 -12.39
CA HIS A 157 -5.75 5.36 -13.20
C HIS A 157 -5.41 5.29 -14.68
N THR A 158 -6.30 4.69 -15.45
CA THR A 158 -6.19 4.54 -16.90
C THR A 158 -7.38 5.19 -17.58
N SER A 159 -7.16 5.86 -18.71
CA SER A 159 -8.24 6.45 -19.48
C SER A 159 -8.99 5.36 -20.25
N GLY A 160 -10.33 5.39 -20.22
CA GLY A 160 -11.22 4.55 -21.00
C GLY A 160 -12.25 5.38 -21.78
N PRO A 161 -13.14 4.72 -22.57
CA PRO A 161 -14.12 5.40 -23.44
C PRO A 161 -15.12 6.29 -22.70
N HIS A 162 -15.37 6.02 -21.42
CA HIS A 162 -16.41 6.67 -20.61
C HIS A 162 -15.86 7.43 -19.40
N GLY A 163 -14.54 7.60 -19.31
CA GLY A 163 -13.87 8.22 -18.17
C GLY A 163 -12.64 7.43 -17.76
N PHE A 164 -12.16 7.67 -16.55
CA PHE A 164 -11.01 6.98 -15.97
C PHE A 164 -11.43 5.78 -15.14
N TRP A 165 -10.65 4.72 -15.24
CA TRP A 165 -10.67 3.58 -14.34
C TRP A 165 -9.64 3.80 -13.24
N PHE A 166 -10.05 3.69 -11.99
CA PHE A 166 -9.20 3.77 -10.81
C PHE A 166 -9.10 2.40 -10.14
N THR A 167 -7.90 2.04 -9.69
CA THR A 167 -7.69 0.89 -8.81
C THR A 167 -6.64 1.23 -7.78
N THR A 168 -6.87 0.90 -6.50
CA THR A 168 -5.78 0.99 -5.51
C THR A 168 -4.77 -0.12 -5.76
N LYS A 169 -3.53 0.10 -5.36
CA LYS A 169 -2.52 -0.95 -5.29
C LYS A 169 -1.77 -0.80 -3.99
N GLY A 170 -2.06 -1.67 -3.03
CA GLY A 170 -1.47 -1.59 -1.69
C GLY A 170 -2.35 -2.18 -0.60
N LEU A 171 -3.66 -2.28 -0.76
CA LEU A 171 -4.55 -2.79 0.30
C LEU A 171 -4.34 -4.29 0.55
N ALA A 172 -3.97 -5.05 -0.48
CA ALA A 172 -3.71 -6.48 -0.35
C ALA A 172 -2.54 -6.80 0.59
N ARG A 173 -1.59 -5.87 0.78
CA ARG A 173 -0.52 -6.02 1.79
C ARG A 173 -1.04 -6.08 3.23
N PHE A 174 -2.27 -5.59 3.46
CA PHE A 174 -2.97 -5.61 4.75
C PHE A 174 -4.09 -6.67 4.80
N GLY A 175 -4.22 -7.49 3.75
CA GLY A 175 -5.23 -8.55 3.65
C GLY A 175 -6.59 -8.10 3.13
N LEU A 176 -6.68 -6.91 2.53
CA LEU A 176 -7.90 -6.38 1.91
C LEU A 176 -7.82 -6.46 0.38
N PRO A 177 -8.94 -6.69 -0.33
CA PRO A 177 -9.02 -6.41 -1.76
C PRO A 177 -8.66 -4.97 -2.08
N GLU A 178 -8.19 -4.76 -3.30
CA GLU A 178 -8.05 -3.41 -3.84
C GLU A 178 -9.43 -2.79 -4.11
N LEU A 179 -9.53 -1.47 -3.91
CA LEU A 179 -10.70 -0.69 -4.29
C LEU A 179 -10.63 -0.36 -5.78
N GLN A 180 -11.78 -0.35 -6.45
CA GLN A 180 -11.86 0.11 -7.83
C GLN A 180 -13.05 1.05 -8.09
N THR A 181 -12.91 1.90 -9.09
CA THR A 181 -14.02 2.71 -9.62
C THR A 181 -13.86 2.87 -11.11
N GLU A 182 -14.95 2.70 -11.85
CA GLU A 182 -14.97 2.91 -13.30
C GLU A 182 -15.62 4.24 -13.67
N ASN A 183 -15.38 4.69 -14.90
CA ASN A 183 -16.10 5.79 -15.53
C ASN A 183 -15.99 7.13 -14.77
N VAL A 184 -14.86 7.38 -14.11
CA VAL A 184 -14.62 8.64 -13.39
C VAL A 184 -14.37 9.76 -14.40
N PRO A 185 -15.20 10.82 -14.43
CA PRO A 185 -15.01 11.93 -15.36
C PRO A 185 -13.64 12.61 -15.22
N PRO A 186 -13.04 13.13 -16.32
CA PRO A 186 -11.75 13.81 -16.26
C PRO A 186 -11.67 14.94 -15.22
N ALA A 187 -12.75 15.70 -15.04
CA ALA A 187 -12.83 16.78 -14.05
C ALA A 187 -12.77 16.28 -12.60
N LEU A 188 -13.05 15.00 -12.35
CA LEU A 188 -13.09 14.40 -11.02
C LEU A 188 -11.85 13.57 -10.68
N VAL A 189 -10.88 13.40 -11.59
CA VAL A 189 -9.69 12.54 -11.35
C VAL A 189 -8.99 12.88 -10.02
N VAL A 190 -8.73 14.15 -9.76
CA VAL A 190 -8.07 14.60 -8.52
C VAL A 190 -8.96 14.46 -7.28
N PRO A 191 -10.19 15.02 -7.22
CA PRO A 191 -11.03 14.89 -6.03
C PRO A 191 -11.45 13.44 -5.76
N TRP A 192 -11.74 12.65 -6.80
CA TRP A 192 -12.04 11.22 -6.65
C TRP A 192 -10.85 10.45 -6.09
N GLY A 193 -9.64 10.75 -6.56
CA GLY A 193 -8.43 10.16 -6.02
C GLY A 193 -8.24 10.46 -4.53
N ARG A 194 -8.59 11.67 -4.07
CA ARG A 194 -8.56 12.02 -2.64
C ARG A 194 -9.61 11.24 -1.85
N LEU A 195 -10.84 11.13 -2.37
CA LEU A 195 -11.90 10.33 -1.75
C LEU A 195 -11.49 8.86 -1.62
N LEU A 196 -10.93 8.25 -2.67
CA LEU A 196 -10.49 6.85 -2.62
C LEU A 196 -9.38 6.60 -1.61
N ASN A 197 -8.44 7.54 -1.42
CA ASN A 197 -7.43 7.42 -0.36
C ASN A 197 -8.06 7.45 1.04
N GLY A 198 -9.04 8.33 1.27
CA GLY A 198 -9.78 8.37 2.54
C GLY A 198 -10.62 7.10 2.76
N LEU A 199 -11.33 6.64 1.73
CA LEU A 199 -12.09 5.39 1.80
C LEU A 199 -11.19 4.19 2.08
N ALA A 200 -10.03 4.09 1.43
CA ALA A 200 -9.04 3.05 1.68
C ALA A 200 -8.59 3.04 3.14
N ARG A 201 -8.35 4.22 3.73
CA ARG A 201 -8.03 4.36 5.15
C ARG A 201 -9.18 3.88 6.04
N ARG A 202 -10.40 4.36 5.77
CA ARG A 202 -11.60 3.99 6.53
C ARG A 202 -11.87 2.48 6.50
N VAL A 203 -11.76 1.86 5.33
CA VAL A 203 -11.95 0.41 5.16
C VAL A 203 -10.85 -0.37 5.87
N LEU A 204 -9.59 0.11 5.83
CA LEU A 204 -8.50 -0.50 6.58
C LEU A 204 -8.74 -0.46 8.09
N ASP A 205 -9.25 0.64 8.62
CA ASP A 205 -9.57 0.77 10.05
C ASP A 205 -10.71 -0.20 10.43
N LEU A 206 -11.80 -0.22 9.65
CA LEU A 206 -12.91 -1.16 9.86
C LEU A 206 -12.47 -2.64 9.79
N TRP A 207 -11.51 -2.94 8.92
CA TRP A 207 -10.92 -4.27 8.79
C TRP A 207 -10.06 -4.63 10.02
N GLN A 208 -9.16 -3.74 10.41
CA GLN A 208 -8.26 -3.95 11.55
C GLN A 208 -9.02 -4.08 12.87
N ASP A 209 -10.11 -3.33 13.06
CA ASP A 209 -10.99 -3.44 14.24
C ASP A 209 -11.61 -4.84 14.40
N ARG A 210 -11.66 -5.63 13.31
CA ARG A 210 -12.20 -7.00 13.29
C ARG A 210 -11.13 -8.08 13.37
N LEU A 211 -9.85 -7.71 13.44
CA LEU A 211 -8.72 -8.64 13.52
C LEU A 211 -8.08 -8.58 14.92
N PRO A 212 -8.66 -9.25 15.93
CA PRO A 212 -8.16 -9.22 17.30
C PRO A 212 -6.78 -9.87 17.41
N ALA A 213 -6.03 -9.49 18.44
CA ALA A 213 -4.83 -10.20 18.83
C ALA A 213 -5.21 -11.60 19.37
N GLY A 214 -4.96 -12.66 18.59
CA GLY A 214 -5.29 -14.03 18.99
C GLY A 214 -5.68 -14.94 17.83
N GLU A 215 -6.74 -15.72 18.03
CA GLU A 215 -7.35 -16.54 16.99
C GLU A 215 -7.93 -15.64 15.90
N GLN A 216 -7.46 -15.84 14.67
CA GLN A 216 -7.89 -15.03 13.53
C GLN A 216 -9.24 -15.53 13.02
N PRO A 217 -10.22 -14.65 12.78
CA PRO A 217 -11.45 -15.06 12.10
C PRO A 217 -11.11 -15.53 10.69
N LEU A 218 -11.81 -16.55 10.19
CA LEU A 218 -11.67 -17.00 8.80
C LEU A 218 -12.30 -16.01 7.81
N VAL A 219 -13.33 -15.28 8.27
CA VAL A 219 -14.11 -14.32 7.49
C VAL A 219 -14.43 -13.11 8.35
N VAL A 220 -14.31 -11.91 7.78
CA VAL A 220 -14.74 -10.64 8.37
C VAL A 220 -15.88 -10.05 7.53
N ASP A 221 -16.92 -9.60 8.21
CA ASP A 221 -18.02 -8.86 7.59
C ASP A 221 -17.74 -7.36 7.67
N LEU A 222 -17.55 -6.75 6.50
CA LEU A 222 -17.47 -5.31 6.33
C LEU A 222 -18.85 -4.76 5.95
N PRO A 223 -19.21 -3.55 6.39
CA PRO A 223 -20.46 -2.94 6.00
C PRO A 223 -20.48 -2.65 4.50
N GLU A 224 -21.58 -2.98 3.83
CA GLU A 224 -21.80 -2.63 2.41
C GLU A 224 -21.77 -1.12 2.20
N THR A 225 -22.22 -0.34 3.19
CA THR A 225 -22.28 1.12 3.11
C THR A 225 -21.30 1.75 4.10
N VAL A 226 -20.41 2.61 3.62
CA VAL A 226 -19.34 3.23 4.41
C VAL A 226 -19.46 4.75 4.34
N SER A 227 -19.48 5.41 5.50
CA SER A 227 -19.29 6.87 5.60
C SER A 227 -17.80 7.19 5.52
N VAL A 228 -17.45 8.16 4.69
CA VAL A 228 -16.08 8.65 4.49
C VAL A 228 -16.06 10.16 4.67
N GLY A 229 -15.22 10.63 5.58
CA GLY A 229 -15.06 12.04 5.93
C GLY A 229 -13.79 12.68 5.40
N LEU A 230 -13.71 14.02 5.50
CA LEU A 230 -12.45 14.75 5.32
C LEU A 230 -11.38 14.32 6.32
N ALA A 231 -11.80 13.87 7.51
CA ALA A 231 -10.98 13.21 8.52
C ALA A 231 -10.22 12.00 7.95
N ASP A 232 -10.93 11.07 7.29
CA ASP A 232 -10.32 9.89 6.69
C ASP A 232 -9.33 10.26 5.58
N VAL A 233 -9.67 11.27 4.76
CA VAL A 233 -8.79 11.79 3.70
C VAL A 233 -7.51 12.39 4.31
N ALA A 234 -7.64 13.19 5.37
CA ALA A 234 -6.53 13.82 6.05
C ALA A 234 -5.64 12.76 6.75
N ALA A 235 -6.25 11.79 7.43
CA ALA A 235 -5.57 10.66 8.06
C ALA A 235 -4.81 9.79 7.05
N ALA A 236 -5.41 9.50 5.88
CA ALA A 236 -4.72 8.78 4.81
C ALA A 236 -3.44 9.51 4.35
N GLN A 237 -3.46 10.84 4.38
CA GLN A 237 -2.36 11.72 4.01
C GLN A 237 -1.43 12.10 5.17
N GLY A 238 -1.74 11.71 6.42
CA GLY A 238 -1.07 12.14 7.65
C GLY A 238 -1.01 13.64 7.85
N THR A 239 -2.13 14.32 7.61
CA THR A 239 -2.32 15.75 7.90
C THR A 239 -3.47 15.93 8.88
N ASP A 240 -3.50 17.06 9.59
CA ASP A 240 -4.57 17.38 10.55
C ASP A 240 -5.84 17.94 9.87
N GLU A 241 -6.97 17.84 10.58
CA GLU A 241 -8.34 17.98 10.06
C GLU A 241 -8.85 19.40 9.74
N PRO A 242 -9.55 19.56 8.60
CA PRO A 242 -10.63 20.53 8.38
C PRO A 242 -12.02 19.96 8.82
N PRO A 243 -13.08 20.80 8.97
CA PRO A 243 -14.37 20.44 9.60
C PRO A 243 -15.21 19.33 8.93
N ASP A 244 -16.18 18.82 9.71
CA ASP A 244 -17.15 17.73 9.48
C ASP A 244 -17.90 17.78 8.13
N ARG A 245 -17.30 17.21 7.09
CA ARG A 245 -18.02 16.78 5.89
C ARG A 245 -17.78 15.30 5.69
N GLU A 246 -18.87 14.57 5.51
CA GLU A 246 -18.86 13.15 5.19
C GLU A 246 -19.77 12.87 4.01
N VAL A 247 -19.43 11.82 3.28
CA VAL A 247 -20.24 11.27 2.21
C VAL A 247 -20.34 9.77 2.38
N THR A 248 -21.41 9.20 1.86
CA THR A 248 -21.66 7.77 1.94
C THR A 248 -21.40 7.11 0.59
N VAL A 249 -20.66 6.01 0.62
CA VAL A 249 -20.40 5.15 -0.55
C VAL A 249 -20.84 3.73 -0.25
N ARG A 250 -21.09 2.98 -1.33
CA ARG A 250 -21.43 1.57 -1.30
C ARG A 250 -20.25 0.75 -1.84
N LEU A 251 -19.93 -0.34 -1.16
CA LEU A 251 -18.90 -1.29 -1.53
C LEU A 251 -19.56 -2.56 -2.02
N ARG A 252 -19.18 -3.01 -3.21
CA ARG A 252 -19.57 -4.31 -3.76
C ARG A 252 -18.32 -5.16 -3.92
N LEU A 253 -18.31 -6.34 -3.33
CA LEU A 253 -17.27 -7.34 -3.59
C LEU A 253 -17.54 -7.96 -4.96
N ASP A 254 -16.60 -7.80 -5.88
CA ASP A 254 -16.63 -8.48 -7.16
C ASP A 254 -15.63 -9.65 -7.11
N THR A 255 -16.15 -10.86 -7.23
CA THR A 255 -15.33 -12.08 -7.23
C THR A 255 -15.11 -12.56 -8.67
N PRO A 256 -13.86 -12.89 -9.04
CA PRO A 256 -13.54 -13.51 -10.31
C PRO A 256 -14.43 -14.71 -10.62
N GLY A 257 -15.04 -14.74 -11.81
CA GLY A 257 -15.85 -15.85 -12.29
C GLY A 257 -17.34 -15.82 -11.90
N GLU A 258 -17.81 -14.79 -11.20
CA GLU A 258 -19.26 -14.57 -11.01
C GLU A 258 -19.93 -14.00 -12.28
N PRO A 259 -21.20 -14.38 -12.59
CA PRO A 259 -21.89 -13.87 -13.77
C PRO A 259 -22.07 -12.34 -13.72
N GLY A 260 -21.52 -11.62 -14.71
CA GLY A 260 -21.59 -10.16 -14.79
C GLY A 260 -20.32 -9.43 -14.38
N THR A 261 -19.29 -10.15 -13.88
CA THR A 261 -17.92 -9.64 -13.83
C THR A 261 -17.25 -9.89 -15.18
N SER A 262 -16.38 -8.98 -15.64
CA SER A 262 -15.55 -9.26 -16.81
C SER A 262 -14.57 -10.36 -16.41
N GLY A 263 -14.95 -11.62 -16.59
CA GLY A 263 -14.10 -12.79 -16.32
C GLY A 263 -12.95 -12.90 -17.33
N ALA A 264 -12.07 -11.91 -17.32
CA ALA A 264 -10.85 -11.92 -18.10
C ALA A 264 -9.77 -12.56 -17.23
N ARG A 265 -9.16 -13.65 -17.68
CA ARG A 265 -7.84 -13.99 -17.12
C ARG A 265 -6.95 -12.77 -17.36
N ASP A 266 -6.13 -12.40 -16.38
CA ASP A 266 -5.07 -11.45 -16.70
C ASP A 266 -4.17 -12.03 -17.82
N GLU A 267 -3.39 -11.18 -18.49
CA GLU A 267 -2.55 -11.60 -19.62
C GLU A 267 -1.53 -12.71 -19.25
N THR A 268 -1.36 -13.01 -17.96
CA THR A 268 -0.43 -13.99 -17.41
C THR A 268 -1.09 -15.32 -17.01
N GLY A 269 -2.43 -15.40 -17.04
CA GLY A 269 -3.17 -16.60 -16.68
C GLY A 269 -3.30 -16.84 -15.17
N ALA A 270 -2.97 -15.85 -14.34
CA ALA A 270 -3.24 -15.88 -12.91
C ALA A 270 -4.76 -15.74 -12.66
N PRO A 271 -5.30 -16.37 -11.59
CA PRO A 271 -6.66 -16.06 -11.17
C PRO A 271 -6.73 -14.57 -10.85
N GLU A 272 -7.74 -13.86 -11.38
CA GLU A 272 -8.00 -12.48 -10.95
C GLU A 272 -8.18 -12.49 -9.42
N GLU A 273 -7.76 -11.42 -8.76
CA GLU A 273 -7.98 -11.25 -7.33
C GLU A 273 -9.35 -10.60 -7.11
N PRO A 274 -10.05 -10.89 -6.01
CA PRO A 274 -11.27 -10.16 -5.67
C PRO A 274 -10.97 -8.67 -5.54
N VAL A 275 -11.94 -7.83 -5.92
CA VAL A 275 -11.87 -6.36 -5.84
C VAL A 275 -13.12 -5.81 -5.17
N LEU A 276 -12.99 -4.64 -4.53
CA LEU A 276 -14.09 -3.91 -3.92
C LEU A 276 -14.47 -2.73 -4.82
N THR A 277 -15.54 -2.88 -5.58
CA THR A 277 -16.07 -1.81 -6.43
C THR A 277 -16.77 -0.75 -5.58
N VAL A 278 -16.31 0.48 -5.74
CA VAL A 278 -16.83 1.66 -5.07
C VAL A 278 -17.93 2.27 -5.92
N LEU A 279 -19.13 2.29 -5.36
CA LEU A 279 -20.33 2.84 -5.98
C LEU A 279 -20.83 4.00 -5.13
N PRO A 280 -21.46 5.02 -5.74
CA PRO A 280 -22.23 5.99 -4.98
C PRO A 280 -23.40 5.31 -4.25
N ALA A 281 -23.76 5.86 -3.08
CA ALA A 281 -24.89 5.34 -2.30
C ALA A 281 -26.23 5.60 -3.00
N GLU A 282 -26.34 6.71 -3.73
CA GLU A 282 -27.52 7.06 -4.54
C GLU A 282 -27.26 6.83 -6.03
N ASP A 283 -28.27 6.30 -6.74
CA ASP A 283 -28.24 6.11 -8.18
C ASP A 283 -28.55 7.41 -8.93
N GLY A 284 -27.89 7.65 -10.07
CA GLY A 284 -28.12 8.84 -10.90
C GLY A 284 -26.98 9.15 -11.87
N PRO A 285 -27.18 10.07 -12.84
CA PRO A 285 -26.16 10.42 -13.83
C PRO A 285 -24.98 11.21 -13.23
N ASP A 286 -25.22 12.14 -12.31
CA ASP A 286 -24.22 13.08 -11.75
C ASP A 286 -23.73 12.66 -10.35
N ARG A 287 -23.78 11.36 -10.07
CA ARG A 287 -23.58 10.80 -8.72
C ARG A 287 -22.15 10.95 -8.20
N LEU A 288 -21.13 10.87 -9.06
CA LEU A 288 -19.73 11.04 -8.66
C LEU A 288 -19.41 12.51 -8.37
N GLU A 289 -19.93 13.41 -9.20
CA GLU A 289 -19.84 14.86 -9.04
C GLU A 289 -20.49 15.29 -7.73
N SER A 290 -21.69 14.78 -7.46
CA SER A 290 -22.45 15.10 -6.24
C SER A 290 -21.71 14.67 -4.98
N LEU A 291 -21.11 13.47 -4.97
CA LEU A 291 -20.26 13.01 -3.87
C LEU A 291 -19.03 13.90 -3.67
N CYS A 292 -18.30 14.19 -4.74
CA CYS A 292 -17.10 15.02 -4.66
C CYS A 292 -17.45 16.46 -4.23
N ALA A 293 -18.56 17.01 -4.70
CA ALA A 293 -19.02 18.34 -4.32
C ALA A 293 -19.51 18.39 -2.86
N ALA A 294 -20.18 17.33 -2.38
CA ALA A 294 -20.60 17.23 -0.98
C ALA A 294 -19.38 17.14 -0.04
N LEU A 295 -18.36 16.37 -0.40
CA LEU A 295 -17.17 16.20 0.43
C LEU A 295 -16.22 17.42 0.36
N PHE A 296 -15.85 17.86 -0.84
CA PHE A 296 -14.81 18.88 -1.05
C PHE A 296 -15.35 20.29 -1.32
N GLY A 297 -16.67 20.44 -1.46
CA GLY A 297 -17.31 21.66 -1.93
C GLY A 297 -17.45 21.69 -3.46
N ALA A 298 -18.41 22.48 -3.95
CA ALA A 298 -18.56 22.71 -5.38
C ALA A 298 -17.26 23.31 -5.94
N GLN A 299 -16.77 22.75 -7.04
CA GLN A 299 -15.70 23.38 -7.80
C GLN A 299 -16.30 24.62 -8.47
N ASP A 300 -16.07 25.80 -7.90
CA ASP A 300 -16.41 27.05 -8.59
C ASP A 300 -15.65 27.06 -9.92
N GLY A 301 -16.38 26.94 -11.02
CA GLY A 301 -15.87 26.91 -12.39
C GLY A 301 -15.21 28.23 -12.80
N ARG A 302 -14.05 28.54 -12.21
CA ARG A 302 -13.15 29.60 -12.66
C ARG A 302 -11.85 29.00 -13.14
N ARG A 303 -11.81 28.72 -14.45
CA ARG A 303 -10.73 29.18 -15.34
C ARG A 303 -11.22 29.20 -16.77
#